data_AF-A0A368YBW2-F1
#
_entry.id   AF-A0A368YBW2-F1
#
_cell.length_a   1.000
_cell.length_b   1.000
_cell.length_c   1.000
_cell.angle_alpha   90.00
_cell.angle_beta   90.00
_cell.angle_gamma   90.00
#
_symmetry.space_group_name_H-M   'P 1'
#
loop_
_entity.id
_entity.type
_entity.pdbx_description
1 polymer ?
#
loop_
_entity_poly.entity_id
_entity_poly.type
_entity_poly.pdbx_seq_one_letter_code
_entity_poly.pdbx_strand_id
1 'polypeptide(L)' 'MTIPKPPHPEKHPDRFRDCQLAIEDRMLELLGDAQVAGWTKGEVLAAMIEVAENTNLAMHPNVRLSVETELKRLRKRRDF' A
#
# COMPACT_ATOMS: atom_id res chain seq x y z
N MET A 1 -2.26 -5.55 20.27
CA MET A 1 -1.40 -6.74 19.98
C MET A 1 -0.21 -6.32 19.13
N THR A 2 0.91 -7.06 19.17
CA THR A 2 2.13 -6.78 18.38
C THR A 2 2.19 -7.65 17.14
N ILE A 3 2.58 -7.08 15.99
CA ILE A 3 2.76 -7.84 14.74
C ILE A 3 3.95 -8.80 14.90
N PRO A 4 3.79 -10.12 14.65
CA PRO A 4 4.86 -11.09 14.79
C PRO A 4 5.96 -10.90 13.73
N LYS A 5 7.18 -11.33 14.05
CA LYS A 5 8.29 -11.36 13.07
C LYS A 5 7.99 -12.36 11.94
N PRO A 6 8.50 -12.14 10.72
CA PRO A 6 8.34 -13.10 9.62
C PRO A 6 8.90 -14.49 10.01
N PRO A 7 8.12 -15.57 9.84
CA PRO A 7 8.57 -16.93 10.17
C PRO A 7 9.49 -17.50 9.08
N HIS A 8 9.36 -17.01 7.83
CA HIS A 8 10.12 -17.48 6.68
C HIS A 8 11.12 -16.42 6.14
N PRO A 9 12.22 -16.85 5.50
CA PRO A 9 13.19 -15.95 4.87
C PRO A 9 12.61 -15.22 3.67
N GLU A 10 13.26 -14.14 3.25
CA GLU A 10 12.72 -13.16 2.28
C GLU A 10 12.16 -13.73 0.97
N LYS A 11 12.80 -14.76 0.43
CA LYS A 11 12.44 -15.37 -0.86
C LYS A 11 11.46 -16.55 -0.76
N HIS A 12 10.98 -16.85 0.44
CA HIS A 12 10.07 -17.97 0.63
C HIS A 12 8.69 -17.67 0.01
N PRO A 13 8.10 -18.61 -0.75
CA PRO A 13 6.83 -18.37 -1.45
C PRO A 13 5.68 -17.99 -0.50
N ASP A 14 5.66 -18.55 0.71
CA ASP A 14 4.60 -18.28 1.69
C ASP A 14 4.77 -16.96 2.46
N ARG A 15 5.90 -16.26 2.31
CA ARG A 15 6.19 -15.06 3.13
C ARG A 15 5.16 -13.95 2.93
N PHE A 16 4.57 -13.85 1.75
CA PHE A 16 3.49 -12.90 1.50
C PHE A 16 2.23 -13.26 2.29
N ARG A 17 1.86 -14.55 2.30
CA ARG A 17 0.74 -15.06 3.10
C ARG A 17 0.99 -14.87 4.59
N ASP A 18 2.20 -15.13 5.07
CA ASP A 18 2.56 -14.90 6.47
C ASP A 18 2.42 -13.42 6.86
N CYS A 19 2.81 -12.51 5.97
CA CYS A 19 2.64 -11.07 6.17
C CYS A 19 1.16 -10.69 6.28
N GLN A 20 0.30 -11.24 5.42
CA GLN A 20 -1.15 -11.03 5.50
C GLN A 20 -1.71 -11.47 6.85
N LEU A 21 -1.40 -12.68 7.28
CA LEU A 21 -1.86 -13.21 8.58
C LEU A 21 -1.33 -12.40 9.76
N ALA A 22 -0.08 -11.94 9.69
CA ALA A 22 0.53 -11.16 10.75
C ALA A 22 -0.15 -9.79 10.99
N ILE A 23 -0.78 -9.21 9.96
CA ILE A 23 -1.44 -7.90 10.04
C ILE A 23 -2.97 -7.97 10.12
N GLU A 24 -3.58 -9.12 9.77
CA GLU A 24 -5.03 -9.30 9.65
C GLU A 24 -5.78 -8.90 10.92
N ASP A 25 -5.36 -9.39 12.09
CA ASP A 25 -6.02 -9.10 13.36
C ASP A 25 -6.08 -7.58 13.64
N ARG A 26 -4.96 -6.88 13.41
CA ARG A 26 -4.87 -5.42 13.63
C ARG A 26 -5.70 -4.65 12.61
N MET A 27 -5.81 -5.15 11.39
CA MET A 27 -6.67 -4.57 10.35
C MET A 27 -8.15 -4.72 10.72
N LEU A 28 -8.57 -5.89 11.23
CA LEU A 28 -9.94 -6.12 11.68
C LEU A 28 -10.30 -5.29 12.91
N GLU A 29 -9.36 -5.08 13.84
CA GLU A 29 -9.55 -4.16 14.96
C GLU A 29 -9.79 -2.72 14.47
N LEU A 30 -8.98 -2.22 13.53
CA LEU A 30 -9.18 -0.89 12.94
C LEU A 30 -10.53 -0.77 12.23
N LEU A 31 -10.96 -1.82 11.53
CA LEU A 31 -12.29 -1.89 10.93
C LEU A 31 -13.38 -1.76 12.01
N GLY A 32 -13.25 -2.51 13.11
CA GLY A 32 -14.18 -2.46 14.24
C GLY A 32 -14.24 -1.09 14.91
N ASP A 33 -13.10 -0.49 15.20
CA ASP A 33 -13.00 0.84 15.83
C ASP A 33 -13.67 1.92 14.99
N ALA A 34 -13.45 1.89 13.67
CA ALA A 34 -14.08 2.83 12.75
C ALA A 34 -15.61 2.62 12.66
N GLN A 35 -16.08 1.37 12.73
CA GLN A 35 -17.51 1.10 12.82
C GLN A 35 -18.14 1.63 14.10
N VAL A 36 -17.46 1.51 15.25
CA VAL A 36 -17.91 2.09 16.52
C VAL A 36 -17.98 3.61 16.45
N ALA A 37 -17.07 4.24 15.69
CA ALA A 37 -17.11 5.67 15.41
C ALA A 37 -18.22 6.11 14.43
N GLY A 38 -18.98 5.16 13.87
CA GLY A 38 -20.15 5.42 13.03
C GLY A 38 -19.92 5.27 11.52
N TRP A 39 -18.73 4.87 11.09
CA TRP A 39 -18.45 4.63 9.67
C TRP A 39 -19.05 3.29 9.22
N THR A 40 -19.52 3.23 7.99
CA THR A 40 -19.97 1.97 7.40
C THR A 40 -18.78 1.07 7.07
N LYS A 41 -18.99 -0.25 7.08
CA LYS A 41 -17.94 -1.21 6.68
C LYS A 41 -17.36 -0.92 5.29
N GLY A 42 -18.22 -0.49 4.36
CA GLY A 42 -17.82 -0.18 2.99
C GLY A 42 -16.90 1.03 2.90
N GLU A 43 -17.21 2.11 3.63
CA GLU A 43 -16.36 3.31 3.69
C GLU A 43 -14.99 2.99 4.26
N VAL A 44 -14.95 2.26 5.37
CA VAL A 44 -13.68 1.94 6.05
C VAL A 44 -12.80 1.05 5.17
N LEU A 45 -13.36 0.01 4.57
CA LEU A 45 -12.60 -0.86 3.66
C LEU A 45 -12.07 -0.10 2.45
N ALA A 46 -12.90 0.74 1.82
CA ALA A 46 -12.46 1.56 0.69
C ALA A 46 -11.34 2.53 1.09
N ALA A 47 -11.47 3.20 2.25
CA ALA A 47 -10.45 4.10 2.76
C ALA A 47 -9.14 3.39 3.11
N MET A 48 -9.20 2.19 3.70
CA MET A 48 -8.00 1.40 4.00
C MET A 48 -7.24 1.02 2.73
N ILE A 49 -7.95 0.61 1.67
CA ILE A 49 -7.35 0.29 0.37
C ILE A 49 -6.68 1.54 -0.22
N GLU A 50 -7.39 2.66 -0.27
CA GLU A 50 -6.87 3.91 -0.82
C GLU A 50 -5.64 4.42 -0.04
N VAL A 51 -5.64 4.30 1.30
CA VAL A 51 -4.48 4.64 2.13
C VAL A 51 -3.28 3.73 1.84
N ALA A 52 -3.51 2.43 1.67
CA ALA A 52 -2.45 1.47 1.33
C ALA A 52 -1.86 1.75 -0.06
N GLU A 53 -2.71 2.03 -1.06
CA GLU A 53 -2.30 2.37 -2.42
C GLU A 53 -1.48 3.68 -2.45
N ASN A 54 -1.96 4.73 -1.79
CA ASN A 54 -1.25 5.99 -1.70
C ASN A 54 0.09 5.86 -0.98
N THR A 55 0.15 5.03 0.07
CA THR A 55 1.42 4.72 0.77
C THR A 55 2.38 3.98 -0.16
N ASN A 56 1.90 3.00 -0.93
CA ASN A 56 2.70 2.28 -1.91
C ASN A 56 3.27 3.22 -3.00
N LEU A 57 2.45 4.13 -3.52
CA LEU A 57 2.89 5.16 -4.47
C LEU A 57 3.98 6.08 -3.88
N ALA A 58 3.81 6.48 -2.62
CA ALA A 58 4.78 7.33 -1.92
C ALA A 58 6.12 6.62 -1.64
N MET A 59 6.10 5.30 -1.37
CA MET A 59 7.32 4.49 -1.18
C MET A 59 8.08 4.21 -2.49
N HIS A 60 7.39 4.30 -3.65
CA HIS A 60 7.99 4.10 -4.97
C HIS A 60 7.97 5.37 -5.86
N PRO A 61 8.56 6.49 -5.42
CA PRO A 61 8.52 7.76 -6.16
C PRO A 61 9.22 7.72 -7.52
N ASN A 62 10.05 6.69 -7.76
CA ASN A 62 10.86 6.51 -8.97
C ASN A 62 10.03 6.29 -10.25
N VAL A 63 8.77 5.83 -10.15
CA VAL A 63 7.89 5.66 -11.32
C VAL A 63 7.39 7.00 -11.84
N ARG A 64 7.09 7.97 -10.97
CA ARG A 64 6.68 9.33 -11.42
C ARG A 64 7.86 10.08 -12.03
N LEU A 65 9.06 9.95 -11.44
CA LEU A 65 10.28 10.58 -11.96
C LEU A 65 10.66 10.06 -13.35
N SER A 66 10.47 8.76 -13.64
CA SER A 66 10.81 8.20 -14.96
C SER A 66 9.89 8.72 -16.06
N VAL A 67 8.57 8.79 -15.81
CA VAL A 67 7.59 9.34 -16.75
C VAL A 67 7.83 10.83 -17.00
N GLU A 68 8.03 11.63 -15.95
CA GLU A 68 8.33 13.06 -16.11
C GLU A 68 9.64 13.32 -16.85
N THR A 69 10.67 12.51 -16.60
CA THR A 69 11.94 12.60 -17.29
C THR A 69 11.80 12.28 -18.77
N GLU A 70 11.05 11.24 -19.11
CA GLU A 70 10.83 10.85 -20.51
C GLU A 70 9.95 11.86 -21.25
N LEU A 71 8.91 12.39 -20.60
CA LEU A 71 8.10 13.48 -21.14
C LEU A 71 8.93 14.75 -21.41
N LYS A 72 9.84 15.13 -20.49
CA LYS A 72 10.76 16.25 -20.72
C LYS A 72 11.70 15.98 -21.89
N ARG A 73 12.23 14.76 -22.05
CA ARG A 73 13.07 14.38 -23.18
C ARG A 73 12.32 14.43 -24.51
N LEU A 74 11.10 13.92 -24.55
CA LEU A 74 10.26 13.93 -25.76
C LEU A 74 9.88 15.35 -26.18
N ARG A 75 9.53 16.23 -25.23
CA ARG A 75 9.27 17.66 -25.50
C ARG A 75 10.51 18.34 -26.09
N LYS A 76 11.69 18.16 -25.46
CA LYS A 76 12.95 18.71 -25.99
C LYS A 76 13.29 18.24 -27.40
N ARG A 77 12.98 16.98 -27.77
CA ARG A 77 13.22 16.46 -29.14
C ARG A 77 12.28 17.03 -30.19
N ARG A 78 11.09 17.52 -29.81
CA ARG A 78 10.11 18.10 -30.71
C ARG A 78 10.38 19.58 -31.02
N ASP A 79 11.23 20.21 -30.23
CA ASP A 79 11.61 21.63 -30.37
C ASP A 79 12.91 21.83 -31.18
N PHE A 80 13.43 20.77 -31.83
CA PHE A 80 14.54 20.78 -32.80
C PHE A 80 14.08 20.30 -34.17
#